data_AF-A0A254S1Z9-F1
#
_entry.id   AF-A0A254S1Z9-F1
#
_cell.length_a   1.000
_cell.length_b   1.000
_cell.length_c   1.000
_cell.angle_alpha   90.00
_cell.angle_beta   90.00
_cell.angle_gamma   90.00
#
_symmetry.space_group_name_H-M   'P 1'
#
loop_
_entity.id
_entity.type
_entity.pdbx_description
1 polymer ?
#
loop_
_entity_poly.entity_id
_entity_poly.type
_entity_poly.pdbx_seq_one_letter_code
_entity_poly.pdbx_strand_id
1 'polypeptide(L)'
;MGFLRGLARAIICTTVPGARVAIVAKNVVEEGSVGSGLKRTVKESIEDNPITGTIYNAGKKEGHVNGKKEGYKEASVEYAQKLHNQAKMFLEQKEAMEKDLEGLKKLIIEYSCLIKSLEEKANRTEKENEALIKLNSELEALLNIQNAA
;
A
#
# COMPACT_ATOMS: atom_id res chain seq x y z
N MET A 1 -34.28 -16.33 -4.24
CA MET A 1 -34.31 -17.36 -5.30
C MET A 1 -33.62 -18.69 -4.94
N GLY A 2 -32.65 -18.75 -4.00
CA GLY A 2 -31.94 -20.00 -3.66
C GLY A 2 -32.72 -21.00 -2.78
N PHE A 3 -33.44 -20.51 -1.76
CA PHE A 3 -34.16 -21.36 -0.79
C PHE A 3 -35.22 -22.28 -1.44
N LEU A 4 -36.01 -21.75 -2.38
CA LEU A 4 -37.02 -22.53 -3.11
C LEU A 4 -36.40 -23.61 -4.00
N ARG A 5 -35.23 -23.33 -4.58
CA ARG A 5 -34.49 -24.31 -5.39
C ARG A 5 -33.89 -25.42 -4.53
N GLY A 6 -33.36 -25.08 -3.36
CA GLY A 6 -32.82 -26.05 -2.40
C GLY A 6 -33.88 -26.98 -1.84
N LEU A 7 -35.04 -26.44 -1.44
CA LEU A 7 -36.18 -27.25 -0.99
C LEU A 7 -36.72 -28.16 -2.09
N ALA A 8 -36.89 -27.65 -3.32
CA ALA A 8 -37.32 -28.47 -4.45
C ALA A 8 -36.33 -29.63 -4.72
N ARG A 9 -35.02 -29.35 -4.65
CA ARG A 9 -33.99 -30.37 -4.80
C ARG A 9 -33.99 -31.38 -3.66
N ALA A 10 -34.18 -30.95 -2.41
CA ALA A 10 -34.28 -31.84 -1.25
C ALA A 10 -35.50 -32.76 -1.34
N ILE A 11 -36.65 -32.25 -1.79
CA ILE A 11 -37.85 -33.03 -2.05
C ILE A 11 -37.59 -34.06 -3.16
N ILE A 12 -37.02 -33.65 -4.30
CA ILE A 12 -36.70 -34.55 -5.42
C ILE A 12 -35.71 -35.66 -4.98
N CYS A 13 -34.73 -35.33 -4.13
CA CYS A 13 -33.74 -36.28 -3.61
C CYS A 13 -34.31 -37.29 -2.60
N THR A 14 -35.51 -37.05 -2.06
CA THR A 14 -36.18 -37.95 -1.10
C THR A 14 -37.30 -38.76 -1.76
N THR A 15 -37.94 -38.22 -2.81
CA THR A 15 -39.07 -38.87 -3.49
C THR A 15 -38.68 -39.67 -4.72
N VAL A 16 -37.58 -39.33 -5.41
CA VAL A 16 -37.19 -40.00 -6.67
C VAL A 16 -35.96 -40.90 -6.44
N PRO A 17 -36.10 -42.24 -6.58
CA PRO A 17 -34.98 -43.17 -6.54
C PRO A 17 -33.94 -42.83 -7.61
N GLY A 18 -32.66 -42.80 -7.24
CA GLY A 18 -31.56 -42.51 -8.18
C GLY A 18 -31.30 -41.02 -8.47
N ALA A 19 -32.16 -40.10 -8.04
CA ALA A 19 -31.96 -38.65 -8.26
C ALA A 19 -30.66 -38.11 -7.63
N ARG A 20 -30.26 -38.64 -6.46
CA ARG A 20 -29.00 -38.29 -5.80
C ARG A 20 -27.79 -38.64 -6.65
N VAL A 21 -27.80 -39.80 -7.30
CA VAL A 21 -26.71 -40.28 -8.16
C VAL A 21 -26.59 -39.40 -9.41
N ALA A 22 -27.73 -39.02 -10.00
CA ALA A 22 -27.76 -38.11 -11.15
C ALA A 22 -27.19 -36.72 -10.81
N ILE A 23 -27.48 -36.19 -9.61
CA ILE A 23 -26.94 -34.91 -9.16
C ILE A 23 -25.43 -34.97 -8.93
N VAL A 24 -24.94 -36.03 -8.27
CA VAL A 24 -23.49 -36.24 -8.09
C VAL A 24 -22.79 -36.32 -9.44
N ALA A 25 -23.31 -37.11 -10.38
CA ALA A 25 -22.73 -37.25 -11.71
C ALA A 25 -22.70 -35.91 -12.46
N LYS A 26 -23.79 -35.13 -12.39
CA LYS A 26 -23.85 -33.79 -12.97
C LYS A 26 -22.80 -32.85 -12.37
N ASN A 27 -22.66 -32.82 -11.05
CA ASN A 27 -21.68 -31.97 -10.37
C ASN A 27 -20.23 -32.40 -10.68
N VAL A 28 -19.96 -33.69 -10.82
CA VAL A 28 -18.63 -34.21 -11.22
C VAL A 28 -18.29 -33.83 -12.66
N VAL A 29 -19.26 -33.92 -13.58
CA VAL A 29 -19.08 -33.51 -14.98
C VAL A 29 -18.88 -32.00 -15.09
N GLU A 30 -19.64 -31.19 -14.34
CA GLU A 30 -19.52 -29.73 -14.34
C GLU A 30 -18.18 -29.25 -13.77
N GLU A 31 -17.65 -29.90 -12.73
CA GLU A 31 -16.39 -29.49 -12.11
C GLU A 31 -15.15 -30.15 -12.70
N GLY A 32 -15.31 -31.13 -13.62
CA GLY A 32 -14.22 -31.83 -14.27
C GLY A 32 -13.35 -32.70 -13.35
N SER A 33 -13.75 -32.87 -12.09
CA SER A 33 -13.03 -33.64 -11.08
C SER A 33 -13.99 -34.30 -10.10
N VAL A 34 -13.77 -35.60 -9.82
CA VAL A 34 -14.59 -36.39 -8.89
C VAL A 34 -14.53 -35.81 -7.47
N GLY A 35 -13.33 -35.41 -7.02
CA GLY A 35 -13.14 -34.89 -5.67
C GLY A 35 -13.82 -33.54 -5.46
N SER A 36 -13.74 -32.65 -6.44
CA SER A 36 -14.39 -31.35 -6.38
C SER A 36 -15.92 -31.52 -6.47
N GLY A 37 -16.41 -32.29 -7.45
CA GLY A 37 -17.85 -32.49 -7.65
C GLY A 37 -18.54 -33.15 -6.45
N LEU A 38 -17.85 -34.04 -5.74
CA LEU A 38 -18.35 -34.61 -4.49
C LEU A 38 -18.40 -33.57 -3.37
N LYS A 39 -17.36 -32.73 -3.21
CA LYS A 39 -17.36 -31.63 -2.23
C LYS A 39 -18.50 -30.66 -2.47
N ARG A 40 -18.77 -30.29 -3.73
CA ARG A 40 -19.93 -29.45 -4.07
C ARG A 40 -21.25 -30.12 -3.71
N THR A 41 -21.40 -31.41 -3.99
CA THR A 41 -22.65 -32.11 -3.68
C THR A 41 -22.92 -32.19 -2.17
N VAL A 42 -21.88 -32.44 -1.36
CA VAL A 42 -21.98 -32.43 0.10
C VAL A 42 -22.37 -31.04 0.61
N LYS A 43 -21.74 -29.99 0.07
CA LYS A 43 -22.04 -28.60 0.43
C LYS A 43 -23.48 -28.22 0.09
N GLU A 44 -23.93 -28.49 -1.13
CA GLU A 44 -25.32 -28.24 -1.57
C GLU A 44 -26.32 -28.98 -0.68
N SER A 45 -26.02 -30.23 -0.30
CA SER A 45 -26.89 -31.02 0.58
C SER A 45 -27.02 -30.45 1.99
N ILE A 46 -25.97 -29.82 2.52
CA ILE A 46 -25.99 -29.16 3.84
C ILE A 46 -26.75 -27.84 3.78
N GLU A 47 -26.55 -27.05 2.71
CA GLU A 47 -27.20 -25.75 2.50
C GLU A 47 -28.70 -25.90 2.20
N ASP A 48 -29.11 -26.98 1.51
CA ASP A 48 -30.51 -27.26 1.12
C ASP A 48 -31.37 -27.83 2.25
N ASN A 49 -30.76 -28.35 3.33
CA ASN A 49 -31.51 -28.88 4.48
C ASN A 49 -32.03 -27.72 5.35
N PRO A 50 -33.34 -27.65 5.65
CA PRO A 50 -33.93 -26.56 6.43
C PRO A 50 -33.33 -26.40 7.84
N ILE A 51 -32.84 -27.47 8.45
CA ILE A 51 -32.26 -27.44 9.81
C ILE A 51 -30.77 -27.10 9.76
N THR A 52 -29.95 -27.86 9.02
CA THR A 52 -28.50 -27.61 9.00
C THR A 52 -28.12 -26.40 8.15
N GLY A 53 -28.87 -26.10 7.10
CA GLY A 53 -28.61 -24.98 6.21
C GLY A 53 -28.83 -23.62 6.86
N THR A 54 -29.79 -23.50 7.77
CA THR A 54 -30.01 -22.26 8.55
C THR A 54 -28.85 -21.99 9.50
N ILE A 55 -28.40 -23.02 10.22
CA ILE A 55 -27.25 -22.96 11.14
C ILE A 55 -25.95 -22.65 10.38
N TYR A 56 -25.70 -23.36 9.28
CA TYR A 56 -24.50 -23.15 8.44
C TYR A 56 -24.46 -21.74 7.84
N ASN A 57 -25.60 -21.22 7.36
CA ASN A 57 -25.67 -19.87 6.82
C ASN A 57 -25.54 -18.77 7.89
N ALA A 58 -26.02 -19.02 9.12
CA ALA A 58 -25.81 -18.12 10.25
C ALA A 58 -24.33 -18.05 10.62
N GLY A 59 -23.68 -19.20 10.85
CA GLY A 59 -22.25 -19.27 11.15
C GLY A 59 -21.36 -18.70 10.04
N LYS A 60 -21.73 -18.92 8.76
CA LYS A 60 -21.03 -18.32 7.62
C LYS A 60 -21.12 -16.80 7.62
N LYS A 61 -22.29 -16.22 7.92
CA LYS A 61 -22.46 -14.76 8.00
C LYS A 61 -21.68 -14.16 9.16
N GLU A 62 -21.73 -14.79 10.33
CA GLU A 62 -20.97 -14.36 11.52
C GLU A 62 -19.47 -14.44 11.26
N GLY A 63 -18.97 -15.55 10.71
CA GLY A 63 -17.57 -15.70 10.32
C GLY A 63 -17.11 -14.66 9.29
N HIS A 64 -17.93 -14.35 8.29
CA HIS A 64 -17.61 -13.28 7.33
C HIS A 64 -17.56 -11.89 7.96
N VAL A 65 -18.46 -11.58 8.90
CA VAL A 65 -18.47 -10.29 9.59
C VAL A 65 -17.27 -10.16 10.50
N ASN A 66 -16.93 -11.21 11.24
CA ASN A 66 -15.79 -11.22 12.16
C ASN A 66 -14.47 -11.17 11.40
N GLY A 67 -14.30 -11.97 10.34
CA GLY A 67 -13.10 -11.94 9.50
C GLY A 67 -12.90 -10.60 8.79
N LYS A 68 -13.98 -9.93 8.37
CA LYS A 68 -13.88 -8.54 7.85
C LYS A 68 -13.39 -7.58 8.93
N LYS A 69 -13.96 -7.63 10.14
CA LYS A 69 -13.55 -6.76 11.26
C LYS A 69 -12.08 -6.98 11.64
N GLU A 70 -11.64 -8.23 11.71
CA GLU A 70 -10.25 -8.58 11.99
C GLU A 70 -9.32 -8.09 10.89
N GLY A 71 -9.66 -8.30 9.62
CA GLY A 71 -8.89 -7.79 8.49
C GLY A 71 -8.78 -6.26 8.46
N TYR A 72 -9.86 -5.53 8.78
CA TYR A 72 -9.79 -4.07 8.92
C TYR A 72 -8.91 -3.64 10.08
N LYS A 73 -8.95 -4.36 11.21
CA LYS A 73 -8.11 -4.06 12.37
C LYS A 73 -6.63 -4.28 12.02
N GLU A 74 -6.29 -5.40 11.40
CA GLU A 74 -4.92 -5.71 10.98
C GLU A 74 -4.40 -4.69 9.96
N ALA A 75 -5.18 -4.41 8.91
CA ALA A 75 -4.83 -3.39 7.92
C ALA A 75 -4.65 -2.00 8.57
N SER A 76 -5.51 -1.63 9.52
CA SER A 76 -5.41 -0.32 10.20
C SER A 76 -4.11 -0.18 10.98
N VAL A 77 -3.62 -1.27 11.60
CA VAL A 77 -2.33 -1.28 12.32
C VAL A 77 -1.18 -1.14 11.34
N GLU A 78 -1.21 -1.88 10.23
CA GLU A 78 -0.19 -1.80 9.18
C GLU A 78 -0.11 -0.39 8.58
N TYR A 79 -1.26 0.22 8.28
CA TYR A 79 -1.31 1.59 7.77
C TYR A 79 -0.82 2.61 8.80
N ALA A 80 -1.19 2.47 10.08
CA ALA A 80 -0.69 3.34 11.14
C ALA A 80 0.83 3.27 11.25
N GLN A 81 1.41 2.07 11.16
CA GLN A 81 2.85 1.89 11.19
C GLN A 81 3.54 2.49 9.96
N LYS A 82 2.95 2.34 8.76
CA LYS A 82 3.45 2.99 7.53
C LYS A 82 3.47 4.51 7.65
N LEU A 83 2.39 5.11 8.16
CA LEU A 83 2.30 6.56 8.37
C LEU A 83 3.33 7.04 9.39
N HIS A 84 3.54 6.28 10.47
CA HIS A 84 4.56 6.61 11.45
C HIS A 84 5.98 6.56 10.85
N ASN A 85 6.28 5.51 10.07
CA ASN A 85 7.57 5.39 9.38
C ASN A 85 7.78 6.51 8.37
N GLN A 86 6.74 6.89 7.60
CA GLN A 86 6.80 8.03 6.69
C GLN A 86 7.09 9.33 7.44
N ALA A 87 6.40 9.58 8.55
CA ALA A 87 6.65 10.76 9.37
C ALA A 87 8.10 10.81 9.88
N LYS A 88 8.66 9.66 10.28
CA LYS A 88 10.07 9.55 10.69
C LYS A 88 11.02 9.87 9.55
N MET A 89 10.78 9.32 8.36
CA MET A 89 11.60 9.61 7.17
C MET A 89 11.56 11.09 6.78
N PHE A 90 10.38 11.72 6.84
CA PHE A 90 10.27 13.16 6.57
C PHE A 90 11.04 14.00 7.59
N LEU A 91 11.06 13.59 8.86
CA LEU A 91 11.84 14.27 9.90
C LEU A 91 13.35 14.14 9.62
N GLU A 92 13.83 12.93 9.32
CA GLU A 92 15.23 12.67 8.98
C GLU A 92 15.66 13.46 7.72
N GLN A 93 14.81 13.51 6.70
CA GLN A 93 15.05 14.31 5.49
C GLN A 93 15.14 15.81 5.81
N LYS A 94 14.26 16.32 6.68
CA LYS A 94 14.27 17.71 7.09
C LYS A 94 15.57 18.07 7.81
N GLU A 95 16.01 17.23 8.76
CA GLU A 95 17.26 17.43 9.48
C GLU A 95 18.48 17.43 8.54
N ALA A 96 18.51 16.52 7.56
CA ALA A 96 19.56 16.49 6.54
C ALA A 96 19.57 17.77 5.70
N MET A 97 18.40 18.23 5.24
CA MET A 97 18.28 19.48 4.49
C MET A 97 18.69 20.71 5.31
N GLU A 98 18.35 20.77 6.60
CA GLU A 98 18.78 21.84 7.49
C GLU A 98 20.30 21.90 7.62
N LYS A 99 20.96 20.74 7.71
CA LYS A 99 22.42 20.64 7.73
C LYS A 99 23.05 21.09 6.42
N ASP A 100 22.48 20.70 5.28
CA ASP A 100 22.96 21.12 3.95
C ASP A 100 22.80 22.64 3.78
N LEU A 101 21.69 23.21 4.23
CA LEU A 101 21.46 24.66 4.23
C LEU A 101 22.47 25.39 5.13
N GLU A 102 22.80 24.84 6.30
CA GLU A 102 23.82 25.42 7.16
C GLU A 102 25.21 25.39 6.49
N GLY A 103 25.54 24.30 5.79
CA GLY A 103 26.76 24.18 5.00
C GLY A 103 26.84 25.22 3.88
N LEU A 104 25.77 25.37 3.10
CA LEU A 104 25.69 26.37 2.03
C LEU A 104 25.80 27.80 2.57
N LYS A 105 25.17 28.11 3.71
CA LYS A 105 25.31 29.43 4.36
C LYS A 105 26.76 29.73 4.75
N LYS A 106 27.47 28.75 5.33
CA LYS A 106 28.89 28.90 5.67
C LYS A 106 29.72 29.17 4.42
N LEU A 107 29.50 28.41 3.35
CA LEU A 107 30.19 28.58 2.07
C LEU A 107 29.97 29.97 1.46
N ILE A 108 28.74 30.49 1.49
CA ILE A 108 28.42 31.85 1.03
C ILE A 108 29.18 32.92 1.84
N ILE A 109 29.28 32.74 3.16
CA ILE A 109 30.04 33.65 4.04
C ILE A 109 31.53 33.61 3.69
N GLU A 110 32.11 32.41 3.50
CA GLU A 110 33.52 32.25 3.12
C GLU A 110 33.82 32.95 1.79
N TYR A 111 33.01 32.71 0.75
CA TYR A 111 33.16 33.39 -0.54
C TYR A 111 33.02 34.91 -0.40
N SER A 112 32.05 35.38 0.37
CA SER A 112 31.85 36.82 0.61
C SER A 112 33.06 37.46 1.29
N CYS A 113 33.67 36.79 2.26
CA CYS A 113 34.89 37.25 2.91
C CYS A 113 36.08 37.24 1.93
N LEU A 114 36.22 36.19 1.12
CA LEU A 114 37.29 36.07 0.14
C LEU A 114 37.21 37.20 -0.90
N ILE A 115 36.03 37.44 -1.46
CA ILE A 115 35.77 38.52 -2.41
C ILE A 115 36.15 39.87 -1.79
N LYS A 116 35.67 40.18 -0.57
CA LYS A 116 36.04 41.44 0.12
C LYS A 116 37.55 41.60 0.29
N SER A 117 38.24 40.55 0.73
CA SER A 117 39.70 40.60 0.89
C SER A 117 40.45 40.80 -0.42
N LEU A 118 39.96 40.22 -1.52
CA LEU A 118 40.51 40.41 -2.85
C LEU A 118 40.16 41.81 -3.38
N GLU A 119 38.98 42.33 -3.06
CA GLU A 119 38.55 43.70 -3.40
C GLU A 119 39.36 44.77 -2.65
N GLU A 120 39.77 44.52 -1.42
CA GLU A 120 40.56 45.47 -0.64
C GLU A 120 42.05 45.50 -1.07
N LYS A 121 42.53 44.48 -1.81
CA LYS A 121 43.90 44.49 -2.35
C LYS A 121 44.05 45.58 -3.41
N ALA A 122 44.96 46.52 -3.15
CA ALA A 122 45.23 47.69 -4.01
C ALA A 122 46.01 47.37 -5.31
N ASN A 123 46.84 46.32 -5.33
CA ASN A 123 47.62 45.90 -6.50
C ASN A 123 47.22 44.49 -6.93
N ARG A 124 46.11 44.38 -7.67
CA ARG A 124 45.64 43.08 -8.17
C ARG A 124 46.30 42.74 -9.49
N THR A 125 46.75 41.50 -9.60
CA THR A 125 47.24 40.94 -10.86
C THR A 125 46.05 40.59 -11.78
N GLU A 126 46.23 40.59 -13.10
CA GLU A 126 45.17 40.26 -14.08
C GLU A 126 44.50 38.89 -13.78
N LYS A 127 45.29 37.89 -13.37
CA LYS A 127 44.82 36.57 -12.93
C LYS A 127 43.94 36.63 -11.66
N GLU A 128 44.21 37.55 -10.73
CA GLU A 128 43.40 37.72 -9.51
C GLU A 128 42.06 38.42 -9.84
N ASN A 129 42.04 39.32 -10.83
CA ASN A 129 40.80 39.90 -11.35
C ASN A 129 39.94 38.86 -12.06
N GLU A 130 40.54 37.97 -12.87
CA GLU A 130 39.80 36.85 -13.48
C GLU A 130 39.22 35.90 -12.42
N ALA A 131 39.98 35.62 -11.36
CA ALA A 131 39.52 34.80 -10.25
C ALA A 131 38.34 35.45 -9.50
N LEU A 132 38.38 36.78 -9.29
CA LEU A 132 37.28 37.54 -8.71
C LEU A 132 35.99 37.45 -9.53
N ILE A 133 36.08 37.61 -10.85
CA ILE A 133 34.91 37.51 -11.74
C ILE A 133 34.29 36.12 -11.64
N LYS A 134 35.12 35.06 -11.63
CA LYS A 134 34.64 33.68 -11.47
C LYS A 134 33.96 33.49 -10.11
N LEU A 135 34.60 33.90 -9.02
CA LEU A 135 34.04 33.80 -7.67
C LEU A 135 32.69 34.52 -7.54
N ASN A 136 32.56 35.72 -8.11
CA ASN A 136 31.31 36.47 -8.10
C ASN A 136 30.18 35.72 -8.84
N SER A 137 30.49 35.14 -10.01
CA SER A 137 29.51 34.34 -10.74
C SER A 137 29.07 33.07 -10.00
N GLU A 138 29.99 32.43 -9.27
CA GLU A 138 29.69 31.26 -8.44
C GLU A 138 28.82 31.65 -7.23
N LEU A 139 29.11 32.77 -6.57
CA LEU A 139 28.33 33.28 -5.44
C LEU A 139 26.90 33.65 -5.87
N GLU A 140 26.72 34.29 -7.03
CA GLU A 140 25.39 34.57 -7.59
C GLU A 140 24.58 33.29 -7.85
N ALA A 141 25.22 32.24 -8.37
CA ALA A 141 24.58 30.95 -8.56
C ALA A 141 24.14 30.31 -7.23
N LEU A 142 24.96 30.39 -6.19
CA LEU A 142 24.63 29.87 -4.85
C LEU A 142 23.49 30.67 -4.19
N LEU A 143 23.48 32.00 -4.33
CA LEU A 143 22.39 32.87 -3.86
C LEU A 143 21.06 32.53 -4.54
N ASN A 144 21.07 32.24 -5.84
CA ASN A 144 19.87 31.82 -6.57
C ASN A 144 19.33 30.49 -6.05
N ILE A 145 20.21 29.54 -5.71
CA ILE A 145 19.81 28.26 -5.10
C ILE A 145 19.20 28.50 -3.71
N GLN A 146 19.77 29.39 -2.90
CA GLN A 146 19.23 29.75 -1.58
C GLN A 146 17.85 30.40 -1.67
N ASN A 147 17.61 31.26 -2.67
CA ASN A 147 16.33 31.96 -2.84
C ASN A 147 15.23 31.09 -3.48
N ALA A 148 15.61 29.97 -4.11
CA ALA A 148 14.68 29.02 -4.71
C ALA A 148 14.20 27.93 -3.73
N ALA A 149 14.82 27.82 -2.56
CA ALA A 149 14.45 26.92 -1.45
C ALA A 149 13.52 27.63 -0.45
#